data_AF-A0A350G519-F1
#
_entry.id   AF-A0A350G519-F1
#
_cell.length_a   1.000
_cell.length_b   1.000
_cell.length_c   1.000
_cell.angle_alpha   90.00
_cell.angle_beta   90.00
_cell.angle_gamma   90.00
#
_symmetry.space_group_name_H-M   'P 1'
#
loop_
_entity.id
_entity.type
_entity.pdbx_description
1 polymer ?
#
loop_
_entity_poly.entity_id
_entity_poly.type
_entity_poly.pdbx_seq_one_letter_code
_entity_poly.pdbx_strand_id
1 'polypeptide(L)'
;MPYRYVDAEPIRTISKDGVRRPADEILNDLRHLPQGVIGWGYLDATRENASFLTEAGRVNYFIYRDPRDMLISQVFFATDMHEEHGMHDFYISLPDFDERLTVAITGIDKDGLKMVSVKQRYEGVFQWLEQKKVLCIRFEDLINNRDTTLMSMLDEVEKTGYKIPTPREKSLSILVEAIQPKKSHTFRSGKTGGWKTYFTEEHKSLFKDVAGDLVVRLGYEENNDW
;
A
#
# COMPACT_ATOMS: atom_id res chain seq x y z
N MET A 1 -24.05 7.89 -15.00
CA MET A 1 -23.67 8.15 -13.60
C MET A 1 -22.22 7.74 -13.42
N PRO A 2 -21.34 8.63 -12.95
CA PRO A 2 -19.89 8.36 -12.89
C PRO A 2 -19.49 7.47 -11.69
N TYR A 3 -20.35 7.30 -10.69
CA TYR A 3 -20.13 6.40 -9.56
C TYR A 3 -21.34 5.47 -9.40
N ARG A 4 -21.08 4.16 -9.25
CA ARG A 4 -22.08 3.14 -8.93
C ARG A 4 -21.87 2.57 -7.53
N TYR A 5 -20.66 2.08 -7.26
CA TYR A 5 -20.26 1.48 -6.00
C TYR A 5 -18.73 1.32 -5.94
N VAL A 6 -18.20 0.97 -4.76
CA VAL A 6 -16.83 0.46 -4.58
C VAL A 6 -16.89 -1.05 -4.73
N ASP A 7 -16.01 -1.63 -5.56
CA ASP A 7 -15.94 -3.08 -5.72
C ASP A 7 -15.69 -3.77 -4.37
N ALA A 8 -16.37 -4.88 -4.12
CA ALA A 8 -16.26 -5.58 -2.84
C ALA A 8 -14.91 -6.30 -2.72
N GLU A 9 -14.43 -6.87 -3.82
CA GLU A 9 -13.21 -7.68 -3.81
C GLU A 9 -12.04 -6.93 -4.49
N PRO A 10 -10.84 -6.98 -3.89
CA PRO A 10 -9.66 -6.41 -4.51
C PRO A 10 -9.16 -7.29 -5.66
N ILE A 11 -8.68 -6.68 -6.72
CA ILE A 11 -7.86 -7.39 -7.72
C ILE A 11 -6.45 -7.54 -7.13
N ARG A 12 -5.90 -8.75 -7.15
CA ARG A 12 -4.59 -9.05 -6.54
C ARG A 12 -3.63 -9.63 -7.57
N THR A 13 -2.36 -9.26 -7.46
CA THR A 13 -1.27 -9.95 -8.15
C THR A 13 -0.87 -11.25 -7.47
N ILE A 14 -0.96 -11.30 -6.13
CA ILE A 14 -0.80 -12.50 -5.32
C ILE A 14 -2.18 -12.89 -4.77
N SER A 15 -2.64 -14.11 -5.00
CA SER A 15 -3.93 -14.61 -4.49
C SER A 15 -3.98 -14.58 -2.96
N LYS A 16 -5.17 -14.77 -2.38
CA LYS A 16 -5.33 -14.90 -0.92
C LYS A 16 -4.47 -16.05 -0.36
N ASP A 17 -4.25 -17.08 -1.15
CA ASP A 17 -3.43 -18.26 -0.82
C ASP A 17 -1.92 -18.06 -1.05
N GLY A 18 -1.47 -16.85 -1.38
CA GLY A 18 -0.05 -16.54 -1.58
C GLY A 18 0.51 -16.90 -2.96
N VAL A 19 -0.33 -17.29 -3.92
CA VAL A 19 0.11 -17.70 -5.27
C VAL A 19 0.16 -16.50 -6.21
N ARG A 20 1.27 -16.32 -6.93
CA ARG A 20 1.38 -15.29 -7.97
C ARG A 20 0.50 -15.65 -9.17
N ARG A 21 -0.43 -14.76 -9.51
CA ARG A 21 -1.37 -14.95 -10.62
C ARG A 21 -0.73 -14.63 -11.98
N PRO A 22 -1.16 -15.31 -13.06
CA PRO A 22 -0.78 -14.96 -14.42
C PRO A 22 -1.15 -13.52 -14.78
N ALA A 23 -0.30 -12.85 -15.56
CA ALA A 23 -0.49 -11.43 -15.91
C ALA A 23 -1.75 -11.19 -16.77
N ASP A 24 -2.09 -12.14 -17.64
CA ASP A 24 -3.28 -12.10 -18.50
C ASP A 24 -4.58 -12.23 -17.70
N GLU A 25 -4.61 -13.05 -16.65
CA GLU A 25 -5.76 -13.12 -15.73
C GLU A 25 -5.98 -11.79 -14.99
N ILE A 26 -4.90 -11.19 -14.46
CA ILE A 26 -4.99 -9.90 -13.76
C ILE A 26 -5.48 -8.81 -14.71
N LEU A 27 -4.94 -8.77 -15.93
CA LEU A 27 -5.36 -7.81 -16.95
C LEU A 27 -6.81 -8.05 -17.39
N ASN A 28 -7.25 -9.31 -17.43
CA ASN A 28 -8.63 -9.67 -17.72
C ASN A 28 -9.57 -9.12 -16.65
N ASP A 29 -9.27 -9.29 -15.36
CA ASP A 29 -10.06 -8.71 -14.26
C ASP A 29 -10.15 -7.19 -14.39
N LEU A 30 -9.02 -6.54 -14.65
CA LEU A 30 -8.94 -5.09 -14.84
C LEU A 30 -9.83 -4.59 -15.99
N ARG A 31 -9.88 -5.34 -17.11
CA ARG A 31 -10.74 -5.04 -18.27
C ARG A 31 -12.22 -5.23 -18.00
N HIS A 32 -12.57 -6.12 -17.07
CA HIS A 32 -13.96 -6.41 -16.72
C HIS A 32 -14.51 -5.49 -15.61
N LEU A 33 -13.68 -4.64 -15.01
CA LEU A 33 -14.15 -3.61 -14.08
C LEU A 33 -15.19 -2.70 -14.75
N PRO A 34 -16.45 -2.66 -14.28
CA PRO A 34 -17.48 -1.87 -14.91
C PRO A 34 -17.19 -0.38 -14.85
N GLN A 35 -17.60 0.35 -15.90
CA GLN A 35 -17.45 1.80 -15.92
C GLN A 35 -18.20 2.47 -14.76
N GLY A 36 -17.51 3.35 -14.05
CA GLY A 36 -18.04 4.08 -12.89
C GLY A 36 -18.02 3.29 -11.58
N VAL A 37 -17.32 2.15 -11.53
CA VAL A 37 -17.01 1.45 -10.28
C VAL A 37 -15.64 1.90 -9.78
N ILE A 38 -15.51 2.10 -8.46
CA ILE A 38 -14.20 2.29 -7.82
C ILE A 38 -13.62 0.90 -7.56
N GLY A 39 -12.72 0.47 -8.43
CA GLY A 39 -11.90 -0.72 -8.21
C GLY A 39 -10.74 -0.43 -7.25
N TRP A 40 -10.30 -1.45 -6.52
CA TRP A 40 -9.12 -1.39 -5.65
C TRP A 40 -8.36 -2.72 -5.73
N GLY A 41 -7.10 -2.70 -5.30
CA GLY A 41 -6.28 -3.89 -5.46
C GLY A 41 -4.86 -3.77 -4.94
N TYR A 42 -4.19 -4.92 -4.94
CA TYR A 42 -2.76 -5.07 -4.61
C TYR A 42 -2.06 -5.52 -5.89
N LEU A 43 -1.81 -4.55 -6.76
CA LEU A 43 -1.35 -4.76 -8.13
C LEU A 43 0.11 -4.34 -8.28
N ASP A 44 0.90 -5.22 -8.86
CA ASP A 44 2.23 -4.85 -9.36
C ASP A 44 2.08 -3.94 -10.59
N ALA A 45 2.97 -2.94 -10.70
CA ALA A 45 3.06 -2.02 -11.81
C ALA A 45 3.71 -2.66 -13.06
N THR A 46 3.25 -3.87 -13.44
CA THR A 46 3.70 -4.49 -14.68
C THR A 46 3.37 -3.58 -15.86
N ARG A 47 4.11 -3.72 -16.96
CA ARG A 47 3.90 -2.89 -18.15
C ARG A 47 2.44 -2.96 -18.62
N GLU A 48 1.83 -4.14 -18.57
CA GLU A 48 0.46 -4.40 -18.99
C GLU A 48 -0.55 -3.70 -18.06
N ASN A 49 -0.37 -3.87 -16.74
CA ASN A 49 -1.26 -3.25 -15.74
C ASN A 49 -1.15 -1.73 -15.77
N ALA A 50 0.07 -1.20 -15.76
CA ALA A 50 0.32 0.24 -15.80
C ALA A 50 -0.20 0.85 -17.12
N SER A 51 0.04 0.20 -18.26
CA SER A 51 -0.49 0.65 -19.55
C SER A 51 -2.01 0.77 -19.52
N PHE A 52 -2.71 -0.27 -19.07
CA PHE A 52 -4.17 -0.28 -19.03
C PHE A 52 -4.74 0.72 -18.01
N LEU A 53 -4.21 0.74 -16.79
CA LEU A 53 -4.72 1.61 -15.73
C LEU A 53 -4.51 3.08 -16.08
N THR A 54 -3.45 3.43 -16.80
CA THR A 54 -3.13 4.80 -17.19
C THR A 54 -3.75 5.25 -18.53
N GLU A 55 -4.70 4.47 -19.07
CA GLU A 55 -5.51 4.87 -20.22
C GLU A 55 -6.42 6.08 -19.89
N ALA A 56 -6.91 6.75 -20.94
CA ALA A 56 -7.86 7.85 -20.76
C ALA A 56 -9.18 7.38 -20.14
N GLY A 57 -9.81 8.24 -19.33
CA GLY A 57 -11.08 7.93 -18.67
C GLY A 57 -10.93 7.19 -17.33
N ARG A 58 -9.71 7.10 -16.79
CA ARG A 58 -9.41 6.54 -15.46
C ARG A 58 -8.72 7.58 -14.59
N VAL A 59 -8.92 7.43 -13.28
CA VAL A 59 -8.20 8.16 -12.23
C VAL A 59 -7.66 7.10 -11.29
N ASN A 60 -6.35 7.12 -11.06
CA ASN A 60 -5.70 6.11 -10.23
C ASN A 60 -4.95 6.78 -9.08
N TYR A 61 -5.13 6.21 -7.90
CA TYR A 61 -4.39 6.56 -6.70
C TYR A 61 -3.54 5.37 -6.31
N PHE A 62 -2.26 5.61 -6.03
CA PHE A 62 -1.37 4.61 -5.47
C PHE A 62 -0.92 5.06 -4.09
N ILE A 63 -1.35 4.33 -3.06
CA ILE A 63 -1.02 4.65 -1.68
C ILE A 63 0.15 3.77 -1.24
N TYR A 64 1.22 4.40 -0.77
CA TYR A 64 2.37 3.73 -0.18
C TYR A 64 2.64 4.27 1.23
N ARG A 65 3.46 3.57 2.00
CA ARG A 65 3.71 3.87 3.42
C ARG A 65 5.21 3.80 3.71
N ASP A 66 5.65 4.42 4.80
CA ASP A 66 7.02 4.23 5.30
C ASP A 66 7.28 2.72 5.46
N PRO A 67 8.31 2.16 4.80
CA PRO A 67 8.61 0.74 4.87
C PRO A 67 8.80 0.24 6.30
N ARG A 68 9.32 1.08 7.20
CA ARG A 68 9.58 0.70 8.59
C ARG A 68 8.27 0.49 9.35
N ASP A 69 7.31 1.41 9.19
CA ASP A 69 5.97 1.27 9.77
C ASP A 69 5.15 0.16 9.10
N MET A 70 5.33 -0.03 7.79
CA MET A 70 4.65 -1.08 7.04
C MET A 70 5.04 -2.47 7.54
N LEU A 71 6.34 -2.72 7.75
CA LEU A 71 6.83 -4.02 8.26
C LEU A 71 6.27 -4.35 9.64
N ILE A 72 6.21 -3.39 10.54
CA ILE A 72 5.61 -3.57 11.85
C ILE A 72 4.12 -3.88 11.72
N SER A 73 3.41 -3.11 10.89
CA SER A 73 1.99 -3.35 10.64
C SER A 73 1.76 -4.75 10.08
N GLN A 74 2.64 -5.25 9.22
CA GLN A 74 2.55 -6.60 8.66
C GLN A 74 2.75 -7.66 9.76
N VAL A 75 3.79 -7.55 10.59
CA VAL A 75 4.05 -8.54 11.64
C VAL A 75 2.84 -8.64 12.57
N PHE A 76 2.35 -7.51 13.07
CA PHE A 76 1.16 -7.50 13.93
C PHE A 76 -0.11 -7.99 13.22
N PHE A 77 -0.29 -7.67 11.95
CA PHE A 77 -1.44 -8.16 11.20
C PHE A 77 -1.41 -9.68 11.07
N ALA A 78 -0.25 -10.22 10.70
CA ALA A 78 -0.04 -11.64 10.50
C ALA A 78 -0.06 -12.44 11.81
N THR A 79 0.28 -11.86 12.96
CA THR A 79 0.28 -12.58 14.25
C THR A 79 -0.98 -12.37 15.08
N ASP A 80 -1.53 -11.16 15.13
CA ASP A 80 -2.51 -10.79 16.16
C ASP A 80 -3.91 -10.51 15.59
N MET A 81 -4.03 -10.29 14.27
CA MET A 81 -5.28 -9.81 13.66
C MET A 81 -5.87 -10.77 12.62
N HIS A 82 -5.06 -11.61 12.00
CA HIS A 82 -5.49 -12.46 10.89
C HIS A 82 -4.78 -13.81 10.93
N GLU A 83 -5.31 -14.75 11.72
CA GLU A 83 -4.76 -16.10 11.89
C GLU A 83 -4.71 -16.88 10.57
N GLU A 84 -5.61 -16.58 9.61
CA GLU A 84 -5.61 -17.17 8.27
C GLU A 84 -4.55 -16.56 7.33
N HIS A 85 -3.66 -15.70 7.83
CA HIS A 85 -2.59 -15.11 7.01
C HIS A 85 -1.59 -16.22 6.64
N GLY A 86 -1.17 -16.31 5.37
CA GLY A 86 -0.27 -17.39 4.91
C GLY A 86 1.12 -17.47 5.57
N MET A 87 1.46 -16.47 6.41
CA MET A 87 2.68 -16.44 7.23
C MET A 87 2.41 -16.54 8.74
N HIS A 88 1.15 -16.72 9.17
CA HIS A 88 0.77 -16.70 10.58
C HIS A 88 1.53 -17.77 11.37
N ASP A 89 1.37 -19.04 11.00
CA ASP A 89 2.01 -20.18 11.67
C ASP A 89 3.53 -20.01 11.75
N PHE A 90 4.13 -19.55 10.66
CA PHE A 90 5.56 -19.28 10.61
C PHE A 90 5.97 -18.18 11.59
N TYR A 91 5.29 -17.02 11.58
CA TYR A 91 5.62 -15.93 12.50
C TYR A 91 5.40 -16.30 13.96
N ILE A 92 4.33 -17.04 14.28
CA ILE A 92 4.06 -17.51 15.64
C ILE A 92 5.14 -18.51 16.11
N SER A 93 5.72 -19.30 15.20
CA SER A 93 6.81 -20.21 15.53
C SER A 93 8.13 -19.52 15.91
N LEU A 94 8.30 -18.25 15.54
CA LEU A 94 9.47 -17.44 15.91
C LEU A 94 9.37 -16.98 17.37
N PRO A 95 10.51 -16.90 18.09
CA PRO A 95 10.52 -16.77 19.55
C PRO A 95 9.95 -15.45 20.06
N ASP A 96 10.12 -14.35 19.32
CA ASP A 96 9.71 -13.02 19.74
C ASP A 96 9.41 -12.09 18.54
N PHE A 97 9.07 -10.83 18.84
CA PHE A 97 8.78 -9.82 17.83
C PHE A 97 10.01 -9.45 17.00
N ASP A 98 11.20 -9.49 17.59
CA ASP A 98 12.43 -9.02 16.96
C ASP A 98 12.85 -9.99 15.84
N GLU A 99 12.75 -11.29 16.07
CA GLU A 99 12.96 -12.30 15.02
C GLU A 99 11.91 -12.20 13.90
N ARG A 100 10.65 -11.90 14.24
CA ARG A 100 9.59 -11.69 13.25
C ARG A 100 9.87 -10.47 12.38
N LEU A 101 10.32 -9.37 12.99
CA LEU A 101 10.68 -8.15 12.27
C LEU A 101 11.93 -8.37 11.41
N THR A 102 12.92 -9.09 11.91
CA THR A 102 14.11 -9.50 11.15
C THR A 102 13.72 -10.24 9.87
N VAL A 103 12.84 -11.24 9.95
CA VAL A 103 12.33 -11.95 8.76
C VAL A 103 11.50 -11.03 7.87
N ALA A 104 10.71 -10.11 8.43
CA ALA A 104 9.96 -9.14 7.62
C ALA A 104 10.88 -8.22 6.81
N ILE A 105 12.04 -7.83 7.36
CA ILE A 105 13.06 -7.02 6.68
C ILE A 105 13.76 -7.83 5.57
N THR A 106 14.28 -9.01 5.90
CA THR A 106 15.14 -9.81 5.02
C THR A 106 14.37 -10.63 3.99
N GLY A 107 13.11 -10.94 4.27
CA GLY A 107 12.35 -11.94 3.54
C GLY A 107 12.70 -13.38 3.98
N ILE A 108 12.04 -14.35 3.37
CA ILE A 108 12.29 -15.77 3.58
C ILE A 108 12.09 -16.53 2.26
N ASP A 109 12.92 -17.54 2.03
CA ASP A 109 12.73 -18.54 0.97
C ASP A 109 13.17 -19.90 1.55
N LYS A 110 12.25 -20.56 2.26
CA LYS A 110 12.52 -21.81 3.01
C LYS A 110 11.25 -22.64 3.18
N ASP A 111 11.38 -23.97 3.04
CA ASP A 111 10.31 -24.94 3.30
C ASP A 111 9.00 -24.64 2.55
N GLY A 112 9.10 -24.10 1.33
CA GLY A 112 7.96 -23.70 0.50
C GLY A 112 7.35 -22.34 0.85
N LEU A 113 7.78 -21.70 1.94
CA LEU A 113 7.41 -20.33 2.28
C LEU A 113 8.31 -19.35 1.54
N LYS A 114 7.68 -18.38 0.87
CA LYS A 114 8.37 -17.34 0.14
C LYS A 114 7.81 -15.97 0.42
N MET A 115 8.67 -15.09 0.91
CA MET A 115 8.42 -13.67 1.07
C MET A 115 9.67 -12.91 0.65
N VAL A 116 9.52 -11.98 -0.27
CA VAL A 116 10.62 -11.13 -0.73
C VAL A 116 11.06 -10.15 0.37
N SER A 117 12.31 -9.69 0.28
CA SER A 117 12.84 -8.67 1.21
C SER A 117 12.12 -7.33 1.07
N VAL A 118 12.28 -6.45 2.05
CA VAL A 118 11.72 -5.10 1.99
C VAL A 118 12.18 -4.32 0.76
N LYS A 119 13.45 -4.50 0.34
CA LYS A 119 14.00 -3.87 -0.87
C LYS A 119 13.23 -4.29 -2.11
N GLN A 120 13.09 -5.60 -2.31
CA GLN A 120 12.39 -6.18 -3.46
C GLN A 120 10.92 -5.78 -3.48
N ARG A 121 10.27 -5.72 -2.31
CA ARG A 121 8.87 -5.28 -2.22
C ARG A 121 8.66 -3.86 -2.72
N TYR A 122 9.62 -2.96 -2.45
CA TYR A 122 9.52 -1.57 -2.86
C TYR A 122 9.99 -1.31 -4.30
N GLU A 123 10.51 -2.30 -5.02
CA GLU A 123 10.74 -2.18 -6.47
C GLU A 123 9.43 -1.87 -7.21
N GLY A 124 8.34 -2.58 -6.86
CA GLY A 124 7.01 -2.30 -7.42
C GLY A 124 6.45 -0.94 -7.01
N VAL A 125 6.79 -0.45 -5.81
CA VAL A 125 6.43 0.90 -5.36
C VAL A 125 7.10 1.95 -6.26
N PHE A 126 8.40 1.83 -6.55
CA PHE A 126 9.08 2.75 -7.44
C PHE A 126 8.52 2.72 -8.86
N GLN A 127 8.15 1.55 -9.39
CA GLN A 127 7.51 1.45 -10.69
C GLN A 127 6.17 2.20 -10.75
N TRP A 128 5.40 2.22 -9.66
CA TRP A 128 4.20 3.05 -9.54
C TRP A 128 4.54 4.55 -9.44
N LEU A 129 5.55 4.92 -8.66
CA LEU A 129 6.00 6.31 -8.51
C LEU A 129 6.45 6.94 -9.85
N GLU A 130 6.89 6.13 -10.80
CA GLU A 130 7.27 6.57 -12.15
C GLU A 130 6.06 6.85 -13.07
N GLN A 131 4.85 6.43 -12.70
CA GLN A 131 3.66 6.59 -13.52
C GLN A 131 3.04 7.99 -13.38
N LYS A 132 3.28 8.86 -14.37
CA LYS A 132 2.80 10.26 -14.39
C LYS A 132 1.27 10.43 -14.32
N LYS A 133 0.50 9.40 -14.65
CA LYS A 133 -0.97 9.39 -14.64
C LYS A 133 -1.55 8.70 -13.41
N VAL A 134 -0.73 8.50 -12.39
CA VAL A 134 -1.11 7.93 -11.10
C VAL A 134 -0.75 8.94 -10.02
N LEU A 135 -1.74 9.37 -9.23
CA LEU A 135 -1.44 10.19 -8.06
C LEU A 135 -0.93 9.28 -6.95
N CYS A 136 0.37 9.35 -6.69
CA CYS A 136 1.01 8.60 -5.62
C CYS A 136 0.91 9.37 -4.29
N ILE A 137 0.40 8.71 -3.26
CA ILE A 137 0.07 9.32 -1.97
C ILE A 137 0.80 8.55 -0.87
N ARG A 138 1.53 9.28 -0.01
CA ARG A 138 2.04 8.69 1.24
C ARG A 138 0.87 8.52 2.20
N PHE A 139 0.76 7.37 2.83
CA PHE A 139 -0.19 7.13 3.90
C PHE A 139 -0.06 8.20 5.00
N GLU A 140 1.18 8.62 5.27
CA GLU A 140 1.48 9.64 6.27
C GLU A 140 0.82 10.99 5.94
N ASP A 141 0.66 11.34 4.67
CA ASP A 141 0.00 12.59 4.25
C ASP A 141 -1.51 12.54 4.48
N LEU A 142 -2.13 11.35 4.37
CA LEU A 142 -3.55 11.18 4.73
C LEU A 142 -3.81 11.32 6.24
N ILE A 143 -2.77 11.21 7.06
CA ILE A 143 -2.84 11.39 8.52
C ILE A 143 -2.45 12.81 8.92
N ASN A 144 -1.29 13.28 8.46
CA ASN A 144 -0.66 14.51 8.91
C ASN A 144 -1.07 15.74 8.08
N ASN A 145 -1.37 15.54 6.80
CA ASN A 145 -1.68 16.58 5.81
C ASN A 145 -3.04 16.31 5.14
N ARG A 146 -3.99 15.79 5.92
CA ARG A 146 -5.20 15.13 5.42
C ARG A 146 -5.98 15.98 4.44
N ASP A 147 -6.36 17.20 4.83
CA ASP A 147 -7.24 18.03 4.03
C ASP A 147 -6.59 18.43 2.70
N THR A 148 -5.30 18.80 2.72
CA THR A 148 -4.50 19.07 1.51
C THR A 148 -4.43 17.85 0.60
N THR A 149 -4.27 16.66 1.17
CA THR A 149 -4.20 15.40 0.41
C THR A 149 -5.54 15.03 -0.22
N LEU A 150 -6.64 15.22 0.52
CA LEU A 150 -7.98 14.97 -0.03
C LEU A 150 -8.33 15.97 -1.13
N MET A 151 -7.88 17.22 -1.01
CA MET A 151 -8.05 18.23 -2.04
C MET A 151 -7.28 17.86 -3.32
N SER A 152 -6.04 17.37 -3.21
CA SER A 152 -5.27 16.93 -4.38
C SER A 152 -5.88 15.70 -5.07
N MET A 153 -6.53 14.81 -4.32
CA MET A 153 -7.32 13.72 -4.90
C MET A 153 -8.50 14.27 -5.72
N LEU A 154 -9.22 15.28 -5.21
CA LEU A 154 -10.30 15.92 -5.97
C LEU A 154 -9.78 16.61 -7.24
N ASP A 155 -8.62 17.28 -7.17
CA ASP A 155 -7.95 17.86 -8.33
C ASP A 155 -7.64 16.80 -9.39
N GLU A 156 -7.15 15.62 -8.98
CA GLU A 156 -6.82 14.53 -9.90
C GLU A 156 -8.05 14.01 -10.65
N VAL A 157 -9.21 13.94 -9.98
CA VAL A 157 -10.47 13.63 -10.66
C VAL A 157 -10.80 14.70 -11.70
N GLU A 158 -10.67 15.97 -11.37
CA GLU A 158 -11.05 17.07 -12.26
C GLU A 158 -10.11 17.23 -13.47
N LYS A 159 -8.86 16.76 -13.38
CA LYS A 159 -7.94 16.66 -14.54
C LYS A 159 -8.50 15.81 -15.67
N THR A 160 -9.45 14.91 -15.40
CA THR A 160 -10.13 14.14 -16.45
C THR A 160 -11.16 14.95 -17.25
N GLY A 161 -11.43 16.19 -16.85
CA GLY A 161 -12.51 17.01 -17.38
C GLY A 161 -13.85 16.76 -16.68
N TYR A 162 -13.93 15.80 -15.77
CA TYR A 162 -15.09 15.62 -14.91
C TYR A 162 -15.24 16.82 -13.96
N LYS A 163 -16.42 17.42 -13.92
CA LYS A 163 -16.74 18.49 -12.97
C LYS A 163 -17.46 17.90 -11.78
N ILE A 164 -16.84 17.96 -10.61
CA ILE A 164 -17.47 17.51 -9.38
C ILE A 164 -18.63 18.46 -9.08
N PRO A 165 -19.89 17.98 -9.04
CA PRO A 165 -21.05 18.85 -8.91
C PRO A 165 -21.22 19.42 -7.49
N THR A 166 -20.48 18.86 -6.52
CA THR A 166 -20.50 19.28 -5.12
C THR A 166 -19.44 20.35 -4.90
N PRO A 167 -19.76 21.49 -4.25
CA PRO A 167 -18.77 22.51 -3.91
C PRO A 167 -17.56 21.93 -3.18
N ARG A 168 -16.38 22.50 -3.41
CA ARG A 168 -15.10 21.94 -2.95
C ARG A 168 -15.04 21.75 -1.44
N GLU A 169 -15.42 22.77 -0.67
CA GLU A 169 -15.47 22.72 0.80
C GLU A 169 -16.39 21.60 1.31
N LYS A 170 -17.58 21.48 0.70
CA LYS A 170 -18.55 20.44 1.06
C LYS A 170 -18.03 19.04 0.69
N SER A 171 -17.37 18.90 -0.45
CA SER A 171 -16.74 17.64 -0.87
C SER A 171 -15.66 17.21 0.13
N LEU A 172 -14.82 18.15 0.58
CA LEU A 172 -13.81 17.89 1.60
C LEU A 172 -14.44 17.43 2.91
N SER A 173 -15.49 18.11 3.40
CA SER A 173 -16.17 17.70 4.63
C SER A 173 -16.74 16.27 4.53
N ILE A 174 -17.35 15.92 3.39
CA ILE A 174 -17.87 14.57 3.13
C ILE A 174 -16.73 13.53 3.17
N LEU A 175 -15.60 13.81 2.50
CA LEU A 175 -14.46 12.91 2.48
C LEU A 175 -13.86 12.71 3.88
N VAL A 176 -13.73 13.79 4.66
CA VAL A 176 -13.22 13.73 6.03
C VAL A 176 -14.14 12.88 6.93
N GLU A 177 -15.47 13.04 6.82
CA GLU A 177 -16.44 12.27 7.60
C GLU A 177 -16.47 10.78 7.20
N ALA A 178 -16.23 10.48 5.92
CA ALA A 178 -16.20 9.12 5.40
C ALA A 178 -14.97 8.31 5.89
N ILE A 179 -13.90 8.98 6.32
CA ILE A 179 -12.72 8.32 6.87
C ILE A 179 -13.02 7.84 8.29
N GLN A 180 -13.34 6.54 8.41
CA GLN A 180 -13.70 5.90 9.68
C GLN A 180 -12.80 4.69 9.98
N PRO A 181 -11.50 4.90 10.31
CA PRO A 181 -10.53 3.80 10.45
C PRO A 181 -10.95 2.74 11.46
N LYS A 182 -11.59 3.14 12.57
CA LYS A 182 -12.07 2.21 13.62
C LYS A 182 -13.09 1.18 13.14
N LYS A 183 -13.70 1.37 11.96
CA LYS A 183 -14.60 0.39 11.35
C LYS A 183 -13.85 -0.66 10.51
N SER A 184 -12.56 -0.47 10.24
CA SER A 184 -11.76 -1.45 9.51
C SER A 184 -11.33 -2.59 10.43
N HIS A 185 -11.53 -3.83 9.98
CA HIS A 185 -11.02 -5.03 10.64
C HIS A 185 -9.50 -5.04 10.81
N THR A 186 -8.78 -4.28 9.98
CA THR A 186 -7.31 -4.19 9.99
C THR A 186 -6.78 -3.00 10.79
N PHE A 187 -7.66 -2.23 11.45
CA PHE A 187 -7.25 -1.03 12.18
C PHE A 187 -6.58 -1.37 13.51
N ARG A 188 -5.30 -1.00 13.62
CA ARG A 188 -4.49 -1.16 14.84
C ARG A 188 -4.29 0.14 15.62
N SER A 189 -3.61 1.12 15.03
CA SER A 189 -3.24 2.36 15.75
C SER A 189 -3.55 3.65 14.98
N GLY A 190 -3.56 3.61 13.64
CA GLY A 190 -3.74 4.80 12.80
C GLY A 190 -2.62 5.85 12.94
N LYS A 191 -1.49 5.48 13.53
CA LYS A 191 -0.35 6.37 13.77
C LYS A 191 0.77 6.16 12.76
N THR A 192 1.58 7.20 12.59
CA THR A 192 2.81 7.23 11.79
C THR A 192 4.02 7.32 12.71
N GLY A 193 5.17 6.84 12.26
CA GLY A 193 6.42 6.81 13.03
C GLY A 193 6.42 5.82 14.20
N GLY A 194 5.52 4.83 14.20
CA GLY A 194 5.46 3.80 15.23
C GLY A 194 6.73 2.94 15.27
N TRP A 195 7.44 2.86 14.14
CA TRP A 195 8.69 2.13 14.03
C TRP A 195 9.78 2.54 15.01
N LYS A 196 9.80 3.78 15.46
CA LYS A 196 10.77 4.28 16.45
C LYS A 196 10.69 3.56 17.79
N THR A 197 9.54 2.93 18.10
CA THR A 197 9.34 2.16 19.33
C THR A 197 9.76 0.69 19.19
N TYR A 198 9.82 0.16 17.96
CA TYR A 198 10.03 -1.27 17.71
C TYR A 198 11.39 -1.58 17.07
N PHE A 199 11.98 -0.65 16.34
CA PHE A 199 13.30 -0.84 15.75
C PHE A 199 14.36 -0.69 16.84
N THR A 200 15.17 -1.73 17.01
CA THR A 200 16.43 -1.69 17.76
C THR A 200 17.53 -1.16 16.84
N GLU A 201 18.73 -0.91 17.38
CA GLU A 201 19.88 -0.51 16.55
C GLU A 201 20.29 -1.63 15.58
N GLU A 202 20.15 -2.89 15.99
CA GLU A 202 20.35 -4.06 15.13
C GLU A 202 19.35 -4.07 13.97
N HIS A 203 18.07 -3.80 14.22
CA HIS A 203 17.06 -3.69 13.16
C HIS A 203 17.35 -2.54 12.20
N LYS A 204 17.81 -1.38 12.69
CA LYS A 204 18.20 -0.25 11.83
C LYS A 204 19.38 -0.63 10.95
N SER A 205 20.42 -1.25 11.52
CA SER A 205 21.59 -1.72 10.79
C SER A 205 21.19 -2.71 9.70
N LEU A 206 20.43 -3.76 10.07
CA LEU A 206 19.94 -4.77 9.15
C LEU A 206 19.08 -4.15 8.03
N PHE A 207 18.19 -3.23 8.37
CA PHE A 207 17.35 -2.55 7.39
C PHE A 207 18.22 -1.78 6.39
N LYS A 208 19.23 -1.04 6.85
CA LYS A 208 20.15 -0.30 5.97
C LYS A 208 20.97 -1.26 5.09
N ASP A 209 21.41 -2.39 5.61
CA ASP A 209 22.15 -3.41 4.85
C ASP A 209 21.29 -4.03 3.75
N VAL A 210 20.03 -4.36 4.05
CA VAL A 210 19.11 -5.00 3.09
C VAL A 210 18.52 -4.00 2.10
N ALA A 211 18.07 -2.84 2.59
CA ALA A 211 17.28 -1.87 1.84
C ALA A 211 18.12 -0.75 1.21
N GLY A 212 19.36 -0.55 1.67
CA GLY A 212 20.22 0.53 1.20
C GLY A 212 19.65 1.90 1.54
N ASP A 213 19.47 2.73 0.52
CA ASP A 213 18.96 4.11 0.60
C ASP A 213 17.43 4.20 0.46
N LEU A 214 16.70 3.08 0.67
CA LEU A 214 15.27 2.99 0.38
C LEU A 214 14.44 4.13 0.99
N VAL A 215 14.61 4.42 2.28
CA VAL A 215 13.84 5.48 2.96
C VAL A 215 14.23 6.88 2.50
N VAL A 216 15.47 7.07 2.05
CA VAL A 216 15.94 8.32 1.46
C VAL A 216 15.32 8.52 0.08
N ARG A 217 15.35 7.50 -0.77
CA ARG A 217 14.73 7.52 -2.11
C ARG A 217 13.23 7.73 -2.06
N LEU A 218 12.57 7.22 -1.03
CA LEU A 218 11.15 7.47 -0.77
C LEU A 218 10.88 8.84 -0.16
N GLY A 219 11.92 9.56 0.28
CA GLY A 219 11.85 10.90 0.86
C GLY A 219 11.30 10.93 2.28
N TYR A 220 11.55 9.88 3.06
CA TYR A 220 11.25 9.82 4.50
C TYR A 220 12.41 10.31 5.37
N GLU A 221 13.64 10.25 4.86
CA GLU A 221 14.86 10.70 5.55
C GLU A 221 15.77 11.43 4.55
N GLU A 222 16.65 12.31 5.02
CA GLU A 222 17.59 13.06 4.16
C GLU A 222 18.78 12.21 3.71
N ASN A 223 19.23 11.30 4.57
CA ASN A 223 20.37 10.41 4.36
C ASN A 223 20.20 9.15 5.23
N ASN A 224 21.21 8.28 5.30
CA ASN A 224 21.15 7.02 6.06
C ASN A 224 21.54 7.14 7.55
N ASP A 225 21.65 8.34 8.11
CA ASP A 225 22.00 8.59 9.52
C ASP A 225 20.77 8.66 10.46
N TRP A 226 19.68 7.98 10.09
CA TRP A 226 18.43 7.84 10.88
C TRP A 226 18.43 6.64 11.84
#